data_AF-A0A3M1LQD0-F1
#
_entry.id   AF-A0A3M1LQD0-F1
#
_cell.length_a   1.000
_cell.length_b   1.000
_cell.length_c   1.000
_cell.angle_alpha   90.00
_cell.angle_beta   90.00
_cell.angle_gamma   90.00
#
_symmetry.space_group_name_H-M   'P 1'
#
loop_
_entity.id
_entity.type
_entity.pdbx_description
1 polymer ?
#
loop_
_entity_poly.entity_id
_entity_poly.type
_entity_poly.pdbx_seq_one_letter_code
_entity_poly.pdbx_strand_id
1 'polypeptide(L)'
;MSGFSPDWLDLREPADARARSRLLLAELFEHTGIEGLRITDLGCGTGATARALTGYLQKDCEWLLVDHDPALLAAAQQRLEGEIRFRIRRADLA
;
A
#
# COMPACT_ATOMS: atom_id res chain seq x y z
N MET A 1 20.33 10.04 -2.05
CA MET A 1 19.32 10.68 -2.92
C MET A 1 18.41 11.51 -2.05
N SER A 2 17.97 12.70 -2.49
CA SER A 2 16.86 13.39 -1.82
C SER A 2 15.61 12.52 -1.93
N GLY A 3 14.89 12.32 -0.82
CA GLY A 3 13.65 11.53 -0.82
C GLY A 3 12.55 12.12 -1.72
N PHE A 4 11.43 11.40 -1.86
CA PHE A 4 10.27 11.86 -2.62
C PHE A 4 9.29 12.59 -1.69
N SER A 5 8.74 13.73 -2.13
CA SER A 5 7.66 14.40 -1.35
C SER A 5 6.32 13.67 -1.55
N PRO A 6 5.40 13.74 -0.56
CA PRO A 6 4.02 13.27 -0.72
C PRO A 6 3.35 13.83 -1.98
N ASP A 7 3.44 15.15 -2.19
CA ASP A 7 2.82 15.82 -3.34
C ASP A 7 3.34 15.30 -4.68
N TRP A 8 4.64 14.97 -4.76
CA TRP A 8 5.21 14.40 -5.97
C TRP A 8 4.69 12.98 -6.23
N LEU A 9 4.53 12.17 -5.17
CA LEU A 9 3.94 10.84 -5.27
C LEU A 9 2.45 10.91 -5.66
N ASP A 10 1.73 11.93 -5.20
CA ASP A 10 0.31 12.14 -5.51
C ASP A 10 0.07 12.39 -7.00
N LEU A 11 1.02 13.03 -7.70
CA LEU A 11 0.95 13.22 -9.15
C LEU A 11 0.96 11.90 -9.93
N ARG A 12 1.59 10.86 -9.37
CA ARG A 12 1.70 9.54 -10.01
C ARG A 12 0.48 8.66 -9.79
N GLU A 13 -0.15 8.75 -8.64
CA GLU A 13 -1.19 7.80 -8.21
C GLU A 13 -2.35 7.63 -9.22
N PRO A 14 -2.91 8.70 -9.84
CA PRO A 14 -3.95 8.53 -10.86
C PRO A 14 -3.47 7.83 -12.13
N ALA A 15 -2.21 8.04 -12.54
CA ALA A 15 -1.65 7.38 -13.71
C ALA A 15 -1.37 5.90 -13.42
N ASP A 16 -0.80 5.60 -12.25
CA ASP A 16 -0.54 4.25 -11.79
C ASP A 16 -1.86 3.45 -11.68
N ALA A 17 -2.92 4.05 -11.14
CA ALA A 17 -4.25 3.44 -11.08
C ALA A 17 -4.81 3.04 -12.46
N ARG A 18 -4.63 3.88 -13.50
CA ARG A 18 -5.05 3.56 -14.87
C ARG A 18 -4.18 2.47 -15.52
N ALA A 19 -2.90 2.42 -15.16
CA ALA A 19 -1.95 1.47 -15.73
C ALA A 19 -2.07 0.05 -15.14
N ARG A 20 -2.72 -0.12 -13.98
CA ARG A 20 -2.90 -1.43 -13.34
C ARG A 20 -3.69 -2.39 -14.22
N SER A 21 -3.10 -3.56 -14.50
CA SER A 21 -3.77 -4.63 -15.23
C SER A 21 -4.89 -5.24 -14.38
N ARG A 22 -6.13 -5.13 -14.85
CA ARG A 22 -7.29 -5.76 -14.20
C ARG A 22 -7.19 -7.28 -14.15
N LEU A 23 -6.55 -7.90 -15.15
CA LEU A 23 -6.37 -9.36 -15.22
C LEU A 23 -5.42 -9.85 -14.12
N LEU A 24 -4.28 -9.17 -13.94
CA LEU A 24 -3.33 -9.53 -12.88
C LEU A 24 -3.89 -9.30 -11.49
N LEU A 25 -4.73 -8.27 -11.32
CA LEU A 25 -5.44 -8.05 -10.06
C LEU A 25 -6.41 -9.18 -9.76
N ALA A 26 -7.23 -9.59 -10.73
CA ALA A 26 -8.14 -10.72 -10.54
C ALA A 26 -7.39 -12.01 -10.18
N GLU A 27 -6.31 -12.32 -10.90
CA GLU A 27 -5.47 -13.49 -10.62
C GLU A 27 -4.84 -13.42 -9.23
N LEU A 28 -4.33 -12.25 -8.82
CA LEU A 28 -3.82 -12.06 -7.45
C LEU A 28 -4.90 -12.40 -6.42
N PHE A 29 -6.13 -11.88 -6.60
CA PHE A 29 -7.20 -12.07 -5.61
C PHE A 29 -7.76 -13.49 -5.56
N GLU A 30 -7.75 -14.22 -6.67
CA GLU A 30 -8.04 -15.65 -6.68
C GLU A 30 -7.06 -16.44 -5.80
N HIS A 31 -5.80 -16.03 -5.76
CA HIS A 31 -4.76 -16.68 -4.95
C HIS A 31 -4.68 -16.17 -3.51
N THR A 32 -5.29 -15.01 -3.20
CA THR A 32 -5.24 -14.39 -1.87
C THR A 32 -6.52 -14.59 -1.04
N GLY A 33 -7.46 -15.45 -1.45
CA GLY A 33 -8.64 -15.87 -0.66
C GLY A 33 -8.31 -16.70 0.59
N ILE A 34 -7.13 -16.51 1.17
CA ILE A 34 -6.59 -17.23 2.31
C ILE A 34 -6.95 -16.42 3.56
N GLU A 35 -7.68 -17.03 4.49
CA GLU A 35 -7.93 -16.43 5.80
C GLU A 35 -6.62 -16.05 6.50
N GLY A 36 -6.57 -14.85 7.07
CA GLY A 36 -5.38 -14.39 7.81
C GLY A 36 -4.20 -13.97 6.93
N LEU A 37 -4.45 -13.52 5.70
CA LEU A 37 -3.43 -12.99 4.79
C LEU A 37 -2.61 -11.87 5.47
N ARG A 38 -1.29 -11.93 5.32
CA ARG A 38 -0.36 -10.91 5.80
C ARG A 38 0.44 -10.35 4.64
N ILE A 39 0.32 -9.05 4.40
CA ILE A 39 1.00 -8.34 3.32
C ILE A 39 2.08 -7.43 3.92
N THR A 40 3.26 -7.42 3.31
CA THR A 40 4.32 -6.45 3.62
C THR A 40 4.61 -5.61 2.39
N ASP A 41 4.43 -4.30 2.50
CA ASP A 41 4.66 -3.32 1.43
C ASP A 41 5.95 -2.55 1.73
N LEU A 42 6.97 -2.80 0.91
CA LEU A 42 8.33 -2.27 1.09
C LEU A 42 8.53 -1.03 0.21
N GLY A 43 8.95 0.07 0.83
CA GLY A 43 8.98 1.37 0.14
C GLY A 43 7.55 1.84 -0.14
N CYS A 44 6.66 1.71 0.85
CA CYS A 44 5.23 1.91 0.67
C CYS A 44 4.86 3.36 0.32
N GLY A 45 5.77 4.31 0.53
CA GLY A 45 5.54 5.73 0.32
C GLY A 45 4.32 6.21 1.10
N THR A 46 3.41 6.91 0.42
CA THR A 46 2.15 7.36 1.03
C THR A 46 1.06 6.27 1.08
N GLY A 47 1.37 5.00 0.76
CA GLY A 47 0.41 3.89 0.85
C GLY A 47 -0.48 3.71 -0.40
N ALA A 48 -0.04 4.16 -1.58
CA ALA A 48 -0.84 4.11 -2.81
C ALA A 48 -1.21 2.68 -3.24
N THR A 49 -0.31 1.71 -3.05
CA THR A 49 -0.60 0.30 -3.36
C THR A 49 -1.66 -0.27 -2.42
N ALA A 50 -1.56 0.00 -1.12
CA ALA A 50 -2.60 -0.39 -0.17
C ALA A 50 -3.96 0.18 -0.56
N ARG A 51 -4.07 1.49 -0.80
CA ARG A 51 -5.34 2.11 -1.25
C ARG A 51 -5.90 1.50 -2.54
N ALA A 52 -5.04 1.12 -3.48
CA ALA A 52 -5.48 0.52 -4.73
C ALA A 52 -5.99 -0.92 -4.58
N LEU A 53 -5.53 -1.66 -3.56
CA LEU A 53 -5.77 -3.10 -3.44
C LEU A 53 -6.75 -3.47 -2.32
N THR A 54 -6.94 -2.62 -1.31
CA THR A 54 -7.76 -2.94 -0.13
C THR A 54 -9.22 -3.22 -0.45
N GLY A 55 -9.78 -2.58 -1.49
CA GLY A 55 -11.15 -2.83 -1.94
C GLY A 55 -11.41 -4.24 -2.48
N TYR A 56 -10.36 -5.03 -2.70
CA TYR A 56 -10.44 -6.39 -3.22
C TYR A 56 -10.03 -7.45 -2.20
N LEU A 57 -9.57 -7.04 -1.01
CA LEU A 57 -9.13 -7.95 0.04
C LEU A 57 -10.27 -8.37 0.97
N GLN A 58 -10.12 -9.54 1.58
CA GLN A 58 -10.99 -9.98 2.67
C GLN A 58 -10.73 -9.19 3.96
N LYS A 59 -11.72 -9.17 4.86
CA LYS A 59 -11.69 -8.40 6.12
C LYS A 59 -10.59 -8.85 7.09
N ASP A 60 -10.22 -10.14 7.06
CA ASP A 60 -9.19 -10.72 7.93
C ASP A 60 -7.76 -10.63 7.33
N CYS A 61 -7.41 -9.46 6.79
CA CYS A 61 -6.07 -9.17 6.27
C CYS A 61 -5.32 -8.19 7.18
N GLU A 62 -4.03 -8.46 7.40
CA GLU A 62 -3.09 -7.53 8.05
C GLU A 62 -2.10 -7.00 7.02
N TRP A 63 -1.90 -5.69 6.97
CA TRP A 63 -1.01 -5.04 6.02
C TRP A 63 0.05 -4.21 6.75
N LEU A 64 1.32 -4.59 6.61
CA LEU A 64 2.47 -3.88 7.15
C LEU A 64 3.08 -2.95 6.09
N LEU A 65 3.00 -1.64 6.34
CA LEU A 65 3.63 -0.59 5.57
C LEU A 65 5.04 -0.32 6.09
N VAL A 66 6.03 -0.39 5.20
CA VAL A 66 7.44 -0.17 5.53
C VAL A 66 8.03 0.92 4.65
N ASP A 67 8.54 1.97 5.28
CA ASP A 67 9.31 3.01 4.61
C ASP A 67 10.37 3.59 5.57
N HIS A 68 11.41 4.20 5.03
CA HIS A 68 12.44 4.88 5.80
C HIS A 68 12.03 6.30 6.18
N ASP A 69 11.17 6.93 5.38
CA ASP A 69 10.75 8.33 5.52
C ASP A 69 9.53 8.44 6.47
N PRO A 70 9.69 9.06 7.66
CA PRO A 70 8.60 9.20 8.60
C PRO A 70 7.47 10.12 8.10
N ALA A 71 7.75 11.08 7.21
CA ALA A 71 6.73 11.97 6.65
C ALA A 71 5.82 11.21 5.68
N LEU A 72 6.39 10.30 4.88
CA LEU A 72 5.61 9.41 4.00
C LEU A 72 4.74 8.45 4.82
N LEU A 73 5.29 7.86 5.87
CA LEU A 73 4.53 6.98 6.78
C LEU A 73 3.38 7.70 7.49
N ALA A 74 3.60 8.94 7.94
CA ALA A 74 2.54 9.75 8.52
C ALA A 74 1.43 10.06 7.50
N ALA A 75 1.80 10.42 6.27
CA ALA A 75 0.84 10.62 5.19
C ALA A 75 0.06 9.33 4.85
N ALA A 76 0.73 8.18 4.84
CA ALA A 76 0.08 6.89 4.64
C ALA A 76 -0.96 6.62 5.73
N GLN A 77 -0.60 6.81 7.01
CA GLN A 77 -1.51 6.59 8.13
C GLN A 77 -2.76 7.45 8.06
N GLN A 78 -2.64 8.71 7.61
CA GLN A 78 -3.76 9.64 7.48
C GLN A 78 -4.70 9.30 6.32
N ARG A 79 -4.21 8.60 5.29
CA ARG A 79 -4.92 8.34 4.04
C ARG A 79 -5.47 6.92 3.94
N LEU A 80 -5.13 6.04 4.89
CA LEU A 80 -5.60 4.67 4.92
C LEU A 80 -6.83 4.58 5.81
N GLU A 81 -7.92 4.10 5.22
CA GLU A 81 -9.22 3.94 5.86
C GLU A 81 -9.76 2.54 5.59
N GLY A 82 -10.78 2.13 6.34
CA GLY A 82 -11.50 0.87 6.13
C GLY A 82 -11.21 -0.19 7.20
N GLU A 83 -11.61 -1.42 6.90
CA GLU A 83 -11.64 -2.53 7.86
C GLU A 83 -10.31 -3.33 7.92
N ILE A 84 -9.40 -3.08 6.97
CA ILE A 84 -8.09 -3.75 6.91
C ILE A 84 -7.21 -3.24 8.05
N ARG A 85 -6.56 -4.17 8.76
CA ARG A 85 -5.63 -3.80 9.83
C ARG A 85 -4.30 -3.35 9.24
N PHE A 86 -4.05 -2.05 9.28
CA PHE A 86 -2.74 -1.49 8.91
C PHE A 86 -1.78 -1.42 10.09
N ARG A 87 -0.52 -1.76 9.83
CA ARG A 87 0.61 -1.51 10.72
C ARG A 87 1.67 -0.75 9.96
N ILE A 88 2.43 0.06 10.69
CA ILE A 88 3.51 0.86 10.12
C ILE A 88 4.81 0.47 10.80
N ARG A 89 5.88 0.35 10.02
CA ARG A 89 7.24 0.17 10.50
C ARG A 89 8.18 1.07 9.74
N ARG A 90 8.89 1.92 10.48
CA ARG A 90 10.03 2.63 9.93
C ARG A 90 11.23 1.68 9.82
N ALA A 91 11.79 1.53 8.64
CA ALA A 91 13.02 0.77 8.43
C ALA A 91 13.77 1.31 7.21
N ASP A 92 15.10 1.33 7.30
CA ASP A 92 15.96 1.45 6.13
C ASP A 92 16.17 0.06 5.53
N LEU A 93 16.04 -0.05 4.21
CA LEU A 93 16.14 -1.31 3.46
C LEU A 93 17.43 -1.38 2.62
N ALA A 94 18.30 -0.38 2.74
CA ALA A 94 19.61 -0.33 2.11
C ALA A 94 20.68 -1.15 2.88
#